data_AF-A0AA37FKA8-F1
#
_entry.id   AF-A0AA37FKA8-F1
#
_cell.length_a   1.000
_cell.length_b   1.000
_cell.length_c   1.000
_cell.angle_alpha   90.00
_cell.angle_beta   90.00
_cell.angle_gamma   90.00
#
_symmetry.space_group_name_H-M   'P 1'
#
loop_
_entity.id
_entity.type
_entity.pdbx_description
1 polymer ?
#
loop_
_entity_poly.entity_id
_entity_poly.type
_entity_poly.pdbx_seq_one_letter_code
_entity_poly.pdbx_strand_id
1 'polypeptide(L)'
;MTQQLIPVFNGELDGRAQQLCDARDLHTFLGVGRDFSNWIKGRIEQYGFVEGEDFSPILAKSTGGRPGMEYHLTLDTAKELAMVENNDQGRQVRRYFIAMERQARESRGASYLSVSQQLAIHRQVPKLLAQLKAETAPAIRATLHAQLAQHCHLLALPVPALESVGRAKPENGELFPVTKG
;
A
#
# COMPACT_ATOMS: atom_id res chain seq x y z
N MET A 1 21.46 20.58 -0.41
CA MET A 1 20.31 21.37 -0.88
C MET A 1 19.12 20.43 -0.93
N THR A 2 18.10 20.66 -0.11
CA THR A 2 16.86 19.88 -0.13
C THR A 2 16.19 20.11 -1.47
N GLN A 3 16.15 19.06 -2.30
CA GLN A 3 15.49 19.05 -3.59
C GLN A 3 14.02 19.43 -3.33
N GLN A 4 13.54 20.49 -3.99
CA GLN A 4 12.18 21.01 -3.77
C GLN A 4 11.15 19.90 -3.99
N LEU A 5 10.56 19.46 -2.88
CA LEU A 5 9.40 18.57 -2.86
C LEU A 5 8.14 19.39 -3.12
N ILE A 6 7.11 18.74 -3.64
CA ILE A 6 5.76 19.29 -3.78
C ILE A 6 5.29 19.83 -2.41
N PRO A 7 4.68 21.03 -2.32
CA PRO A 7 4.14 21.53 -1.07
C PRO A 7 3.12 20.57 -0.47
N VAL A 8 3.20 20.40 0.85
CA VAL A 8 2.27 19.59 1.63
C VAL A 8 1.66 20.45 2.72
N PHE A 9 0.42 20.15 3.09
CA PHE A 9 -0.32 20.87 4.13
C PHE A 9 -1.10 19.89 5.01
N ASN A 10 -1.43 20.31 6.23
CA ASN A 10 -2.26 19.50 7.12
C ASN A 10 -3.73 19.60 6.67
N GLY A 11 -4.40 18.46 6.57
CA GLY A 11 -5.83 18.35 6.33
C GLY A 11 -6.41 17.12 7.01
N GLU A 12 -7.65 16.81 6.69
CA GLU A 12 -8.37 15.65 7.24
C GLU A 12 -9.08 14.92 6.10
N LEU A 13 -8.83 13.60 6.00
CA LEU A 13 -9.57 12.66 5.15
C LEU A 13 -9.81 11.39 5.96
N ASP A 14 -10.95 10.72 5.73
CA ASP A 14 -11.39 9.53 6.49
C ASP A 14 -11.39 9.75 8.02
N GLY A 15 -11.72 10.96 8.48
CA GLY A 15 -11.68 11.33 9.90
C GLY A 15 -10.28 11.32 10.52
N ARG A 16 -9.22 11.30 9.69
CA ARG A 16 -7.82 11.27 10.12
C ARG A 16 -7.11 12.53 9.69
N ALA A 17 -6.59 13.26 10.67
CA ALA A 17 -5.64 14.34 10.41
C ALA A 17 -4.38 13.77 9.76
N GLN A 18 -4.05 14.24 8.56
CA GLN A 18 -2.92 13.77 7.78
C GLN A 18 -2.36 14.88 6.89
N GLN A 19 -1.17 14.65 6.35
CA GLN A 19 -0.59 15.53 5.35
C GLN A 19 -1.22 15.23 3.99
N LEU A 20 -1.58 16.29 3.28
CA LEU A 20 -2.16 16.24 1.94
C LEU A 20 -1.29 17.04 0.98
N CYS A 21 -1.48 16.82 -0.31
CA CYS A 21 -0.89 17.65 -1.37
C CYS A 21 -1.93 18.06 -2.39
N ASP A 22 -1.67 19.17 -3.08
CA ASP A 22 -2.50 19.64 -4.18
C ASP A 22 -2.17 18.85 -5.45
N ALA A 23 -3.20 18.31 -6.10
CA ALA A 23 -3.02 17.49 -7.30
C ALA A 23 -2.46 18.28 -8.50
N ARG A 24 -2.65 19.60 -8.58
CA ARG A 24 -2.03 20.44 -9.62
C ARG A 24 -0.54 20.62 -9.39
N ASP A 25 -0.13 20.80 -8.14
CA ASP A 25 1.28 20.89 -7.83
C ASP A 25 1.98 19.57 -8.17
N LEU A 26 1.33 18.44 -7.87
CA LEU A 26 1.78 17.11 -8.28
C LEU A 26 1.83 16.96 -9.81
N HIS A 27 0.77 17.33 -10.52
CA HIS A 27 0.70 17.27 -12.00
C HIS A 27 1.82 18.07 -12.66
N THR A 28 2.05 19.29 -12.15
CA THR A 28 3.11 20.20 -12.61
C THR A 28 4.48 19.61 -12.34
N PHE A 29 4.72 19.12 -11.12
CA PHE A 29 5.98 18.47 -10.75
C PHE A 29 6.29 17.25 -11.61
N LEU A 30 5.28 16.41 -11.88
CA LEU A 30 5.43 15.21 -12.70
C LEU A 30 5.62 15.53 -14.19
N GLY A 31 5.42 16.77 -14.63
CA GLY A 31 5.59 17.18 -16.02
C GLY A 31 4.64 16.43 -16.97
N VAL A 32 3.41 16.16 -16.53
CA VAL A 32 2.43 15.41 -17.31
C VAL A 32 1.88 16.31 -18.44
N GLY A 33 1.99 15.85 -19.68
CA GLY A 33 1.54 16.61 -20.85
C GLY A 33 0.03 16.63 -21.09
N ARG A 34 -0.73 15.67 -20.52
CA ARG A 34 -2.21 15.69 -20.58
C ARG A 34 -2.73 16.82 -19.71
N ASP A 35 -3.82 17.46 -20.12
CA ASP A 35 -4.47 18.48 -19.29
C ASP A 35 -4.87 17.91 -17.91
N PHE A 36 -4.79 18.77 -16.89
CA PHE A 36 -4.99 18.37 -15.50
C PHE A 36 -6.32 17.66 -15.27
N SER A 37 -7.43 18.20 -15.79
CA SER A 37 -8.77 17.67 -15.53
C SER A 37 -8.98 16.28 -16.11
N ASN A 38 -8.53 16.02 -17.33
CA ASN A 38 -8.60 14.69 -17.94
C ASN A 38 -7.59 13.72 -17.33
N TRP A 39 -6.42 14.22 -16.89
CA TRP A 39 -5.44 13.41 -16.19
C TRP A 39 -5.96 12.93 -14.85
N ILE A 40 -6.37 13.82 -13.95
CA ILE A 40 -6.74 13.44 -12.59
C ILE A 40 -7.97 12.54 -12.56
N LYS A 41 -9.00 12.86 -13.35
CA LYS A 41 -10.21 12.02 -13.46
C LYS A 41 -9.88 10.63 -14.01
N GLY A 42 -9.07 10.57 -15.07
CA GLY A 42 -8.66 9.30 -15.66
C GLY A 42 -7.82 8.47 -14.69
N ARG A 43 -6.99 9.10 -13.85
CA ARG A 43 -6.20 8.39 -12.84
C ARG A 43 -7.05 7.90 -11.68
N ILE A 44 -7.98 8.71 -11.17
CA ILE A 44 -8.94 8.32 -10.13
C ILE A 44 -9.73 7.09 -10.59
N GLU A 45 -10.27 7.13 -11.81
CA GLU A 45 -11.04 6.00 -12.37
C GLU A 45 -10.16 4.77 -12.61
N GLN A 46 -8.98 4.94 -13.22
CA GLN A 46 -8.10 3.84 -13.59
C GLN A 46 -7.60 3.03 -12.37
N TYR A 47 -7.28 3.71 -11.26
CA TYR A 47 -6.73 3.08 -10.07
C TYR A 47 -7.77 2.87 -8.96
N GLY A 48 -9.01 3.28 -9.18
CA GLY A 48 -10.11 3.05 -8.24
C GLY A 48 -9.99 3.86 -6.95
N PHE A 49 -9.43 5.08 -7.02
CA PHE A 49 -9.32 5.93 -5.85
C PHE A 49 -10.70 6.37 -5.34
N VAL A 50 -10.86 6.38 -4.03
CA VAL A 50 -12.12 6.63 -3.34
C VAL A 50 -12.15 8.05 -2.79
N GLU A 51 -13.22 8.79 -3.10
CA GLU A 51 -13.44 10.13 -2.54
C GLU A 51 -13.66 10.05 -1.02
N GLY A 52 -12.99 10.92 -0.27
CA GLY A 52 -13.02 10.94 1.20
C GLY A 52 -11.99 10.03 1.86
N GLU A 53 -11.42 9.06 1.14
CA GLU A 53 -10.33 8.19 1.60
C GLU A 53 -9.00 8.60 0.95
N ASP A 54 -8.95 8.61 -0.39
CA ASP A 54 -7.74 8.83 -1.18
C ASP A 54 -7.58 10.29 -1.63
N PHE A 55 -8.71 10.97 -1.85
CA PHE A 55 -8.74 12.36 -2.31
C PHE A 55 -10.01 13.10 -1.88
N SER A 56 -9.96 14.43 -1.90
CA SER A 56 -11.10 15.32 -1.68
C SER A 56 -11.19 16.36 -2.79
N PRO A 57 -12.34 16.48 -3.50
CA PRO A 57 -12.54 17.50 -4.52
C PRO A 57 -12.80 18.86 -3.90
N ILE A 58 -12.24 19.91 -4.50
CA ILE A 58 -12.35 21.29 -4.01
C ILE A 58 -12.72 22.22 -5.15
N LEU A 59 -13.66 23.12 -4.88
CA LEU A 59 -13.99 24.17 -5.83
C LEU A 59 -12.88 25.23 -5.82
N ALA A 60 -12.25 25.42 -6.99
CA ALA A 60 -11.30 26.51 -7.18
C ALA A 60 -11.99 27.86 -6.92
N LYS A 61 -11.21 28.89 -6.58
CA LYS A 61 -11.75 30.26 -6.51
C LYS A 61 -12.24 30.69 -7.90
N SER A 62 -13.50 31.10 -8.01
CA SER A 62 -14.07 31.58 -9.27
C SER A 62 -13.70 33.05 -9.51
N THR A 63 -13.33 33.36 -10.76
CA THR A 63 -13.11 34.72 -11.27
C THR A 63 -14.24 35.16 -12.22
N GLY A 64 -15.48 34.72 -11.98
CA GLY A 64 -16.66 35.14 -12.74
C GLY A 64 -17.27 34.06 -13.67
N GLY A 65 -16.84 32.81 -13.56
CA GLY A 65 -17.37 31.66 -14.31
C GLY A 65 -17.64 30.44 -13.42
N ARG A 66 -17.98 29.29 -14.03
CA ARG A 66 -18.10 28.03 -13.27
C ARG A 66 -16.74 27.71 -12.63
N PRO A 67 -16.66 27.57 -11.30
CA PRO A 67 -15.39 27.27 -10.64
C PRO A 67 -14.82 25.95 -11.17
N GLY A 68 -13.49 25.92 -11.38
CA GLY A 68 -12.77 24.68 -11.68
C GLY A 68 -12.83 23.71 -10.51
N MET A 69 -12.57 22.43 -10.79
CA MET A 69 -12.42 21.41 -9.75
C MET A 69 -10.94 21.13 -9.51
N GLU A 70 -10.54 21.24 -8.26
CA GLU A 70 -9.23 20.87 -7.72
C GLU A 70 -9.35 19.62 -6.86
N TYR A 71 -8.22 19.02 -6.53
CA TYR A 71 -8.18 17.79 -5.77
C TYR A 71 -7.06 17.88 -4.74
N HIS A 72 -7.38 17.66 -3.48
CA HIS A 72 -6.41 17.36 -2.45
C HIS A 72 -6.24 15.85 -2.34
N LEU A 73 -5.00 15.37 -2.38
CA LEU A 73 -4.67 13.95 -2.35
C LEU A 73 -4.00 13.61 -1.03
N THR A 74 -4.24 12.39 -0.51
CA THR A 74 -3.35 11.85 0.52
C THR A 74 -1.94 11.69 -0.03
N LEU A 75 -0.94 11.64 0.86
CA LEU A 75 0.43 11.40 0.42
C LEU A 75 0.60 10.03 -0.24
N ASP A 76 -0.17 9.03 0.16
CA ASP A 76 -0.06 7.68 -0.42
C ASP A 76 -0.62 7.66 -1.84
N THR A 77 -1.79 8.26 -2.07
CA THR A 77 -2.35 8.46 -3.42
C THR A 77 -1.39 9.24 -4.32
N ALA A 78 -0.78 10.32 -3.81
CA ALA A 78 0.19 11.10 -4.57
C ALA A 78 1.45 10.32 -4.95
N LYS A 79 1.95 9.47 -4.04
CA LYS A 79 3.08 8.57 -4.30
C LYS A 79 2.72 7.56 -5.38
N GLU A 80 1.55 6.94 -5.28
CA GLU A 80 1.08 5.98 -6.27
C GLU A 80 0.99 6.60 -7.66
N LEU A 81 0.38 7.78 -7.77
CA LEU A 81 0.32 8.55 -9.01
C LEU A 81 1.71 8.82 -9.59
N ALA A 82 2.64 9.30 -8.76
CA ALA A 82 4.02 9.54 -9.20
C ALA A 82 4.73 8.24 -9.66
N MET A 83 4.45 7.12 -9.00
CA MET A 83 5.04 5.82 -9.33
C MET A 83 4.54 5.26 -10.65
N VAL A 84 3.29 5.52 -11.04
CA VAL A 84 2.71 5.03 -12.30
C VAL A 84 3.01 5.92 -13.51
N GLU A 85 3.47 7.16 -13.30
CA GLU A 85 3.86 8.01 -14.41
C GLU A 85 5.11 7.46 -15.12
N ASN A 86 4.94 7.14 -16.41
CA ASN A 86 6.01 6.60 -17.26
C ASN A 86 6.83 7.73 -17.90
N ASN A 87 7.42 8.59 -17.07
CA ASN A 87 8.27 9.69 -17.48
C ASN A 87 9.49 9.82 -16.55
N ASP A 88 10.36 10.81 -16.81
CA ASP A 88 11.60 10.99 -16.05
C ASP A 88 11.36 11.39 -14.59
N GLN A 89 10.32 12.17 -14.32
CA GLN A 89 9.95 12.57 -12.96
C GLN A 89 9.45 11.36 -12.15
N GLY A 90 8.54 10.56 -12.71
CA GLY A 90 8.13 9.30 -12.11
C GLY A 90 9.31 8.34 -11.91
N ARG A 91 10.27 8.30 -12.85
CA ARG A 91 11.51 7.50 -12.69
C ARG A 91 12.34 7.99 -11.51
N GLN A 92 12.49 9.30 -11.35
CA GLN A 92 13.22 9.90 -10.23
C GLN A 92 12.55 9.55 -8.89
N VAL A 93 11.23 9.68 -8.81
CA VAL A 93 10.44 9.32 -7.63
C VAL A 93 10.61 7.84 -7.28
N ARG A 94 10.47 6.93 -8.25
CA ARG A 94 10.69 5.48 -8.02
C ARG A 94 12.10 5.19 -7.50
N ARG A 95 13.13 5.82 -8.07
CA ARG A 95 14.53 5.65 -7.62
C ARG A 95 14.74 6.17 -6.21
N TYR A 96 14.15 7.30 -5.86
CA TYR A 96 14.20 7.86 -4.51
C TYR A 96 13.59 6.91 -3.49
N PHE A 97 12.37 6.40 -3.74
CA PHE A 97 11.72 5.46 -2.81
C PHE A 97 12.49 4.14 -2.66
N ILE A 98 13.04 3.60 -3.76
CA ILE A 98 13.90 2.41 -3.70
C ILE A 98 15.15 2.69 -2.84
N ALA A 99 15.77 3.88 -2.98
CA ALA A 99 16.93 4.25 -2.18
C ALA A 99 16.59 4.44 -0.69
N MET A 100 15.42 4.99 -0.38
CA MET A 100 14.93 5.12 0.99
C MET A 100 14.60 3.77 1.62
N GLU A 101 13.94 2.87 0.89
CA GLU A 101 13.68 1.50 1.35
C GLU A 101 14.99 0.75 1.62
N ARG A 102 15.96 0.89 0.71
CA ARG A 102 17.32 0.37 0.83
C ARG A 102 17.96 0.84 2.14
N GLN A 103 18.04 2.15 2.36
CA GLN A 103 18.61 2.72 3.58
C GLN A 103 17.89 2.26 4.86
N ALA A 104 16.55 2.17 4.82
CA ALA A 104 15.78 1.70 5.96
C ALA A 104 16.07 0.22 6.30
N ARG A 105 16.26 -0.64 5.29
CA ARG A 105 16.64 -2.05 5.50
C ARG A 105 18.04 -2.19 6.08
N GLU A 106 19.01 -1.42 5.56
CA GLU A 106 20.37 -1.36 6.11
C GLU A 106 20.38 -0.95 7.59
N SER A 107 19.63 0.10 7.95
CA SER A 107 19.55 0.56 9.34
C SER A 107 18.95 -0.48 10.30
N ARG A 108 18.15 -1.43 9.79
CA ARG A 108 17.57 -2.53 10.58
C ARG A 108 18.50 -3.75 10.68
N GLY A 109 19.73 -3.66 10.16
CA GLY A 109 20.69 -4.77 10.15
C GLY A 109 20.32 -5.91 9.19
N ALA A 110 19.39 -5.68 8.27
CA ALA A 110 19.03 -6.67 7.26
C ALA A 110 20.09 -6.66 6.14
N SER A 111 20.70 -7.82 5.85
CA SER A 111 21.58 -7.97 4.70
C SER A 111 20.78 -7.98 3.39
N TYR A 112 21.32 -7.38 2.32
CA TYR A 112 20.71 -7.48 1.01
C TYR A 112 20.70 -8.92 0.53
N LEU A 113 19.50 -9.46 0.40
CA LEU A 113 19.29 -10.63 -0.42
C LEU A 113 19.43 -10.24 -1.88
N SER A 114 20.24 -10.97 -2.64
CA SER A 114 20.25 -10.89 -4.09
C SER A 114 18.85 -11.18 -4.64
N VAL A 115 18.54 -10.71 -5.86
CA VAL A 115 17.26 -11.01 -6.51
C VAL A 115 17.02 -12.53 -6.59
N SER A 116 18.06 -13.33 -6.83
CA SER A 116 17.97 -14.78 -6.84
C SER A 116 17.62 -15.37 -5.46
N GLN A 117 18.20 -14.84 -4.38
CA GLN A 117 17.86 -15.23 -3.01
C GLN A 117 16.43 -14.82 -2.65
N GLN A 118 16.01 -13.60 -2.99
CA GLN A 118 14.64 -13.12 -2.76
C GLN A 118 13.61 -14.00 -3.47
N LEU A 119 13.83 -14.32 -4.75
CA LEU A 119 12.95 -15.20 -5.52
C LEU A 119 12.91 -16.62 -4.94
N ALA A 120 14.05 -17.15 -4.47
CA ALA A 120 14.09 -18.46 -3.83
C ALA A 120 13.25 -18.49 -2.54
N ILE A 121 13.38 -17.47 -1.70
CA ILE A 121 12.58 -17.32 -0.47
C ILE A 121 11.09 -17.11 -0.81
N HIS A 122 10.77 -16.27 -1.78
CA HIS A 122 9.40 -16.00 -2.21
C HIS A 122 8.70 -17.28 -2.70
N ARG A 123 9.42 -18.18 -3.38
CA ARG A 123 8.87 -19.50 -3.79
C ARG A 123 8.56 -20.43 -2.61
N GLN A 124 9.16 -20.23 -1.44
CA GLN A 124 8.89 -21.04 -0.26
C GLN A 124 7.65 -20.57 0.51
N VAL A 125 7.32 -19.27 0.46
CA VAL A 125 6.17 -18.70 1.19
C VAL A 125 4.85 -19.42 0.88
N PRO A 126 4.44 -19.66 -0.39
CA PRO A 126 3.22 -20.41 -0.68
C PRO A 126 3.26 -21.86 -0.19
N LYS A 127 4.44 -22.50 -0.20
CA LYS A 127 4.62 -23.88 0.28
C LYS A 127 4.41 -23.97 1.79
N LEU A 128 5.03 -23.05 2.54
CA LEU A 128 4.85 -22.96 3.99
C LEU A 128 3.40 -22.63 4.37
N LEU A 129 2.75 -21.75 3.63
CA LEU A 129 1.32 -21.46 3.81
C LEU A 129 0.45 -22.70 3.57
N ALA A 130 0.72 -23.47 2.51
CA ALA A 130 -0.01 -24.70 2.23
C ALA A 130 0.20 -25.77 3.32
N GLN A 131 1.44 -25.95 3.78
CA GLN A 131 1.77 -26.85 4.89
C GLN A 131 1.08 -26.40 6.18
N LEU A 132 1.13 -25.11 6.51
CA LEU A 132 0.47 -24.55 7.70
C LEU A 132 -1.06 -24.71 7.63
N LYS A 133 -1.67 -24.66 6.44
CA LYS A 133 -3.12 -24.92 6.29
C LYS A 133 -3.47 -26.39 6.48
N ALA A 134 -2.63 -27.32 6.05
CA ALA A 134 -2.87 -28.76 6.14
C ALA A 134 -2.54 -29.35 7.52
N GLU A 135 -1.61 -28.72 8.26
CA GLU A 135 -1.15 -29.20 9.55
C GLU A 135 -2.13 -28.86 10.68
N THR A 136 -2.38 -29.84 11.55
CA THR A 136 -3.29 -29.73 12.69
C THR A 136 -2.57 -29.76 14.04
N ALA A 137 -1.38 -30.36 14.10
CA ALA A 137 -0.59 -30.46 15.33
C ALA A 137 -0.07 -29.08 15.78
N PRO A 138 -0.44 -28.60 16.99
CA PRO A 138 -0.12 -27.24 17.42
C PRO A 138 1.38 -26.89 17.41
N ALA A 139 2.23 -27.83 17.83
CA ALA A 139 3.68 -27.63 17.86
C ALA A 139 4.26 -27.45 16.45
N ILE A 140 3.85 -28.30 15.50
CA ILE A 140 4.34 -28.23 14.11
C ILE A 140 3.83 -26.96 13.43
N ARG A 141 2.56 -26.58 13.66
CA ARG A 141 1.99 -25.31 13.19
C ARG A 141 2.80 -24.11 13.68
N ALA A 142 3.17 -24.08 14.96
CA ALA A 142 3.96 -22.99 15.52
C ALA A 142 5.34 -22.89 14.85
N THR A 143 6.02 -24.02 14.61
CA THR A 143 7.30 -24.05 13.90
C THR A 143 7.18 -23.59 12.44
N LEU A 144 6.18 -24.09 11.70
CA LEU A 144 5.93 -23.67 10.31
C LEU A 144 5.60 -22.18 10.21
N HIS A 145 4.84 -21.65 11.17
CA HIS A 145 4.52 -20.23 11.26
C HIS A 145 5.74 -19.38 11.58
N ALA A 146 6.60 -19.82 12.52
CA ALA A 146 7.86 -19.14 12.79
C ALA A 146 8.76 -19.08 11.54
N GLN A 147 8.84 -20.17 10.78
CA GLN A 147 9.58 -20.21 9.51
C GLN A 147 8.95 -19.30 8.44
N LEU A 148 7.61 -19.28 8.33
CA LEU A 148 6.90 -18.36 7.46
C LEU A 148 7.18 -16.90 7.85
N ALA A 149 7.10 -16.58 9.14
CA ALA A 149 7.36 -15.25 9.67
C ALA A 149 8.78 -14.78 9.35
N GLN A 150 9.78 -15.65 9.47
CA GLN A 150 11.16 -15.36 9.10
C GLN A 150 11.27 -15.00 7.60
N HIS A 151 10.67 -15.79 6.72
CA HIS A 151 10.70 -15.51 5.27
C HIS A 151 9.96 -14.21 4.92
N CYS A 152 8.79 -13.97 5.51
CA CYS A 152 8.05 -12.72 5.32
C CYS A 152 8.85 -11.51 5.78
N HIS A 153 9.52 -11.57 6.94
CA HIS A 153 10.39 -10.50 7.42
C HIS A 153 11.55 -10.22 6.44
N LEU A 154 12.21 -11.27 5.94
CA LEU A 154 13.28 -11.14 4.95
C LEU A 154 12.80 -10.49 3.63
N LEU A 155 11.54 -10.68 3.27
CA LEU A 155 10.92 -10.11 2.08
C LEU A 155 10.17 -8.79 2.33
N ALA A 156 10.17 -8.28 3.57
CA ALA A 156 9.33 -7.16 4.00
C ALA A 156 7.83 -7.35 3.69
N LEU A 157 7.34 -8.60 3.73
CA LEU A 157 5.94 -8.94 3.59
C LEU A 157 5.24 -8.95 4.96
N PRO A 158 3.94 -8.61 5.01
CA PRO A 158 3.16 -8.80 6.23
C PRO A 158 3.11 -10.28 6.62
N VAL A 159 3.28 -10.56 7.91
CA VAL A 159 3.13 -11.92 8.46
C VAL A 159 1.66 -12.12 8.82
N PRO A 160 0.96 -13.13 8.26
CA PRO A 160 -0.40 -13.43 8.68
C PRO A 160 -0.41 -13.97 10.12
N ALA A 161 -1.43 -13.64 10.90
CA ALA A 161 -1.65 -14.23 12.21
C ALA A 161 -1.78 -15.76 12.12
N LEU A 162 -1.27 -16.49 13.11
CA LEU A 162 -1.30 -17.96 13.09
C LEU A 162 -2.74 -18.50 13.05
N GLU A 163 -3.65 -17.79 13.70
CA GLU A 163 -5.06 -18.13 13.82
C GLU A 163 -5.83 -17.89 12.53
N SER A 164 -5.36 -16.95 11.68
CA SER A 164 -6.01 -16.64 10.40
C SER A 164 -5.63 -17.62 9.28
N VAL A 165 -4.61 -18.47 9.49
CA VAL A 165 -4.16 -19.48 8.51
C VAL A 165 -4.62 -20.88 8.92
N GLY A 166 -5.72 -21.36 8.34
CA GLY A 166 -6.11 -22.77 8.44
C GLY A 166 -7.06 -23.13 9.59
N ARG A 167 -8.14 -22.38 9.79
CA ARG A 167 -9.35 -22.91 10.44
C ARG A 167 -10.55 -22.80 9.49
N ALA A 168 -10.75 -23.81 8.65
CA ALA A 168 -12.11 -24.28 8.46
C ALA A 168 -12.38 -25.17 9.69
N LYS A 169 -13.28 -24.73 10.57
CA LYS A 169 -13.78 -25.55 11.68
C LYS A 169 -14.27 -26.88 11.09
N PRO A 170 -14.01 -28.06 11.69
CA PRO A 170 -14.80 -29.24 11.33
C PRO A 170 -16.27 -28.88 11.58
N GLU A 171 -17.12 -29.05 10.57
CA GLU A 171 -18.57 -29.03 10.73
C GLU A 171 -18.97 -30.20 11.62
N ASN A 172 -18.75 -30.08 12.93
CA ASN A 172 -19.44 -30.89 13.91
C ASN A 172 -20.84 -30.30 14.00
N GLY A 173 -21.73 -30.88 13.20
CA GLY A 173 -23.11 -30.47 13.02
C GLY A 173 -23.96 -30.66 14.27
N GLU A 174 -23.83 -29.75 15.24
CA GLU A 174 -24.90 -29.40 16.17
C GLU A 174 -24.84 -27.89 16.43
N LEU A 175 -25.82 -27.17 15.87
CA LEU A 175 -25.90 -25.70 15.90
C LEU A 175 -26.75 -25.16 17.07
N PHE A 176 -27.32 -26.00 17.93
CA PHE A 176 -28.11 -25.56 19.08
C PHE A 176 -28.00 -26.52 20.27
N PRO A 177 -27.64 -26.06 21.49
CA PRO A 177 -27.88 -26.85 22.68
C PRO A 177 -29.40 -26.93 22.89
N VAL A 178 -29.93 -28.16 22.88
CA VAL A 178 -31.30 -28.44 23.32
C VAL A 178 -31.37 -28.10 24.81
N THR A 179 -31.98 -26.97 25.17
CA THR A 179 -32.43 -26.74 26.54
C THR A 179 -33.66 -27.61 26.78
N LYS A 180 -33.46 -28.75 27.43
CA LYS A 180 -34.52 -29.47 28.15
C LYS A 180 -34.73 -28.80 29.50
N GLY A 181 -35.97 -28.46 29.84
CA GLY A 181 -36.40 -28.01 31.16
C GLY A 181 -37.15 -26.69 31.11
#